data_AF-A0A3D3JPK8-F1
#
_entry.id   AF-A0A3D3JPK8-F1
#
_cell.length_a   1.000
_cell.length_b   1.000
_cell.length_c   1.000
_cell.angle_alpha   90.00
_cell.angle_beta   90.00
_cell.angle_gamma   90.00
#
_symmetry.space_group_name_H-M   'P 1'
#
loop_
_entity.id
_entity.type
_entity.pdbx_description
1 polymer ?
#
loop_
_entity_poly.entity_id
_entity_poly.type
_entity_poly.pdbx_seq_one_letter_code
_entity_poly.pdbx_strand_id
1 'polypeptide(L)'
;MSPVKPEQPGITLTQDGHAAILLCIGPDQSFDDAATKLFELLQRAQSQFPDVPRHLYIEIDGHSGERTGFDTDFFEFQQEFLLGGMGRFFTMIDTPLTGALGNPEAQNNDVADRLQIDGAP
;
A
#
# COMPACT_ATOMS: atom_id res chain seq x y z
N MET A 1 -1.08 21.04 -5.50
CA MET A 1 -2.32 20.33 -5.13
C MET A 1 -1.90 19.00 -4.54
N SER A 2 -2.54 18.53 -3.48
CA SER A 2 -2.31 17.16 -3.02
C SER A 2 -2.80 16.19 -4.10
N PRO A 3 -2.06 15.09 -4.37
CA PRO A 3 -2.46 14.13 -5.40
C PRO A 3 -3.83 13.54 -5.05
N VAL A 4 -4.73 13.51 -6.04
CA VAL A 4 -6.11 13.06 -5.87
C VAL A 4 -6.13 11.53 -5.80
N LYS A 5 -6.69 10.98 -4.72
CA LYS A 5 -6.92 9.54 -4.55
C LYS A 5 -7.79 9.00 -5.72
N PRO A 6 -7.43 7.87 -6.35
CA PRO A 6 -8.26 7.24 -7.38
C PRO A 6 -9.67 6.86 -6.87
N GLU A 7 -10.64 6.77 -7.78
CA GLU A 7 -12.01 6.34 -7.44
C GLU A 7 -12.21 4.82 -7.48
N GLN A 8 -11.29 4.08 -8.12
CA GLN A 8 -11.39 2.63 -8.30
C GLN A 8 -10.11 1.92 -7.85
N PRO A 9 -10.21 0.73 -7.23
CA PRO A 9 -9.05 -0.06 -6.83
C PRO A 9 -8.18 -0.42 -8.03
N GLY A 10 -6.86 -0.42 -7.84
CA GLY A 10 -5.89 -0.72 -8.89
C GLY A 10 -4.85 0.37 -9.06
N ILE A 11 -4.41 0.56 -10.30
CA ILE A 11 -3.31 1.49 -10.64
C ILE A 11 -3.83 2.46 -11.70
N THR A 12 -3.70 3.75 -11.43
CA THR A 12 -4.03 4.83 -12.35
C THR A 12 -2.80 5.70 -12.52
N LEU A 13 -2.33 5.87 -13.77
CA LEU A 13 -1.35 6.90 -14.08
C LEU A 13 -2.04 8.26 -14.08
N THR A 14 -1.61 9.16 -13.19
CA THR A 14 -2.20 10.49 -13.05
C THR A 14 -1.64 11.47 -14.07
N GLN A 15 -2.35 12.58 -14.31
CA GLN A 15 -1.87 13.67 -15.17
C GLN A 15 -0.59 14.32 -14.64
N ASP A 16 -0.40 14.29 -13.31
CA ASP A 16 0.78 14.82 -12.63
C ASP A 16 1.99 13.87 -12.68
N GLY A 17 1.88 12.76 -13.42
CA GLY A 17 3.03 11.89 -13.73
C GLY A 17 3.43 10.93 -12.62
N HIS A 18 2.50 10.50 -11.77
CA HIS A 18 2.73 9.45 -10.78
C HIS A 18 1.73 8.30 -10.96
N ALA A 19 2.14 7.09 -10.57
CA ALA A 19 1.25 5.94 -10.48
C ALA A 19 0.52 5.98 -9.14
N ALA A 20 -0.77 6.31 -9.17
CA ALA A 20 -1.64 6.25 -8.00
C ALA A 20 -2.18 4.83 -7.85
N ILE A 21 -1.90 4.21 -6.70
CA ILE A 21 -2.26 2.84 -6.38
C ILE A 21 -3.32 2.90 -5.28
N LEU A 22 -4.51 2.36 -5.54
CA LEU A 22 -5.58 2.23 -4.54
C LEU A 22 -5.75 0.75 -4.19
N LEU A 23 -5.55 0.43 -2.91
CA LEU A 23 -5.87 -0.86 -2.32
C LEU A 23 -7.04 -0.70 -1.36
N CYS A 24 -8.16 -1.36 -1.65
CA CYS A 24 -9.30 -1.47 -0.76
C CYS A 24 -9.29 -2.86 -0.12
N ILE A 25 -9.48 -2.90 1.19
CA ILE A 25 -9.49 -4.11 2.01
C ILE A 25 -10.85 -4.18 2.70
N GLY A 26 -11.60 -5.25 2.43
CA GLY A 26 -12.90 -5.52 3.04
C GLY A 26 -12.82 -6.53 4.18
N PRO A 27 -13.92 -6.71 4.94
CA PRO A 27 -13.95 -7.45 6.20
C PRO A 27 -13.64 -8.95 6.08
N ASP A 28 -13.78 -9.52 4.89
CA ASP A 28 -13.51 -10.94 4.61
C ASP A 28 -12.04 -11.21 4.23
N GLN A 29 -11.21 -10.17 4.15
CA GLN A 29 -9.80 -10.31 3.75
C GLN A 29 -8.90 -10.49 4.97
N SER A 30 -8.02 -11.47 4.89
CA SER A 30 -6.96 -11.66 5.89
C SER A 30 -5.80 -10.69 5.68
N PHE A 31 -4.89 -10.63 6.66
CA PHE A 31 -3.60 -9.97 6.50
C PHE A 31 -2.86 -10.46 5.25
N ASP A 32 -2.79 -11.78 5.05
CA ASP A 32 -2.06 -12.40 3.94
C ASP A 32 -2.67 -12.04 2.58
N ASP A 33 -4.00 -11.96 2.50
CA ASP A 33 -4.70 -11.50 1.29
C ASP A 33 -4.33 -10.05 0.96
N ALA A 34 -4.36 -9.17 1.97
CA ALA A 34 -4.01 -7.76 1.80
C ALA A 34 -2.53 -7.57 1.44
N ALA A 35 -1.62 -8.29 2.09
CA ALA A 35 -0.18 -8.24 1.85
C ALA A 35 0.18 -8.72 0.44
N THR A 36 -0.39 -9.86 0.03
CA THR A 36 -0.24 -10.41 -1.31
C THR A 36 -0.77 -9.42 -2.34
N LYS A 37 -1.97 -8.85 -2.10
CA LYS A 37 -2.58 -7.91 -3.04
C LYS A 37 -1.78 -6.62 -3.21
N LEU A 38 -1.27 -6.07 -2.11
CA LEU A 38 -0.41 -4.90 -2.14
C LEU A 38 0.84 -5.17 -2.99
N PHE A 39 1.49 -6.31 -2.77
CA PHE A 39 2.69 -6.67 -3.50
C PHE A 39 2.44 -6.88 -5.00
N GLU A 40 1.32 -7.52 -5.38
CA GLU A 40 0.88 -7.61 -6.77
C GLU A 40 0.70 -6.23 -7.42
N LEU A 41 0.06 -5.30 -6.72
CA LEU A 41 -0.14 -3.94 -7.22
C LEU A 41 1.18 -3.18 -7.37
N LEU A 42 2.11 -3.33 -6.42
CA LEU A 42 3.44 -2.75 -6.52
C LEU A 42 4.20 -3.27 -7.75
N GLN A 43 4.25 -4.59 -7.94
CA GLN A 43 4.90 -5.21 -9.11
C GLN A 43 4.28 -4.74 -10.42
N ARG A 44 2.95 -4.73 -10.49
CA ARG A 44 2.24 -4.25 -11.67
C ARG A 44 2.52 -2.78 -11.95
N ALA A 45 2.61 -1.94 -10.92
CA ALA A 45 2.92 -0.53 -11.09
C ALA A 45 4.33 -0.32 -11.65
N GLN A 46 5.34 -1.01 -11.10
CA GLN A 46 6.71 -0.95 -11.63
C GLN A 46 6.81 -1.54 -13.05
N SER A 47 6.07 -2.60 -13.36
CA SER A 47 6.07 -3.21 -14.69
C SER A 47 5.38 -2.35 -15.74
N GLN A 48 4.24 -1.73 -15.41
CA GLN A 48 3.46 -0.91 -16.34
C GLN A 48 4.02 0.51 -16.49
N PHE A 49 4.57 1.06 -15.41
CA PHE A 49 5.09 2.42 -15.32
C PHE A 49 6.47 2.42 -14.64
N PRO A 50 7.53 1.98 -15.34
CA PRO A 50 8.86 1.82 -14.74
C PRO A 50 9.37 3.11 -14.13
N ASP A 51 9.82 3.01 -12.87
CA ASP A 51 10.47 4.06 -12.08
C ASP A 51 9.63 5.32 -11.84
N VAL A 52 8.37 5.31 -12.28
CA VAL A 52 7.42 6.39 -12.02
C VAL A 52 7.15 6.48 -10.51
N PRO A 53 7.09 7.69 -9.92
CA PRO A 53 6.72 7.86 -8.51
C PRO A 53 5.41 7.15 -8.18
N ARG A 54 5.36 6.42 -7.06
CA ARG A 54 4.18 5.67 -6.64
C ARG A 54 3.55 6.28 -5.39
N HIS A 55 2.28 6.61 -5.50
CA HIS A 55 1.45 7.05 -4.38
C HIS A 55 0.48 5.94 -4.01
N LEU A 56 0.63 5.39 -2.81
CA LEU A 56 -0.25 4.36 -2.30
C LEU A 56 -1.36 4.97 -1.46
N TYR A 57 -2.59 4.54 -1.70
CA TYR A 57 -3.77 4.86 -0.91
C TYR A 57 -4.35 3.55 -0.40
N ILE A 58 -4.58 3.47 0.91
CA ILE A 58 -5.21 2.34 1.57
C ILE A 58 -6.61 2.73 2.02
N GLU A 59 -7.58 1.87 1.73
CA GLU A 59 -8.91 1.91 2.32
C GLU A 59 -9.16 0.59 3.04
N ILE A 60 -9.62 0.68 4.29
CA ILE A 60 -9.96 -0.49 5.10
C ILE A 60 -11.41 -0.30 5.53
N ASP A 61 -12.27 -1.23 5.10
CA ASP A 61 -13.65 -1.37 5.55
C ASP A 61 -13.75 -2.63 6.43
N GLY A 62 -14.30 -2.47 7.63
CA GLY A 62 -14.23 -3.50 8.67
C GLY A 62 -12.95 -3.43 9.52
N HIS A 63 -12.49 -4.59 10.00
CA HIS A 63 -11.27 -4.74 10.80
C HIS A 63 -11.17 -3.79 12.00
N SER A 64 -12.29 -3.56 12.67
CA SER A 64 -12.37 -2.60 13.77
C SER A 64 -11.96 -3.24 15.10
N GLY A 65 -11.24 -2.48 15.92
CA GLY A 65 -10.78 -2.95 17.22
C GLY A 65 -10.28 -1.84 18.14
N GLU A 66 -9.71 -2.22 19.28
CA GLU A 66 -9.30 -1.26 20.31
C GLU A 66 -7.99 -0.52 19.99
N ARG A 67 -7.16 -1.06 19.08
CA ARG A 67 -5.86 -0.46 18.72
C ARG A 67 -6.10 0.64 17.70
N THR A 68 -6.35 1.85 18.19
CA THR A 68 -6.61 3.05 17.36
C THR A 68 -7.76 2.87 16.36
N GLY A 69 -8.75 2.04 16.72
CA GLY A 69 -9.89 1.76 15.86
C GLY A 69 -9.74 0.52 14.97
N PHE A 70 -8.58 -0.15 14.97
CA PHE A 70 -8.32 -1.36 14.19
C PHE A 70 -8.15 -2.60 15.08
N ASP A 71 -8.45 -3.77 14.53
CA ASP A 71 -8.03 -5.05 15.08
C ASP A 71 -6.50 -5.18 15.04
N THR A 72 -5.96 -6.22 15.67
CA THR A 72 -4.50 -6.40 15.80
C THR A 72 -3.84 -6.56 14.44
N ASP A 73 -4.43 -7.38 13.57
CA ASP A 73 -3.86 -7.73 12.27
C ASP A 73 -3.77 -6.49 11.37
N PHE A 74 -4.82 -5.67 11.32
CA PHE A 74 -4.84 -4.49 10.45
C PHE A 74 -4.18 -3.26 11.05
N PHE A 75 -3.96 -3.22 12.36
CA PHE A 75 -3.00 -2.31 12.96
C PHE A 75 -1.57 -2.67 12.51
N GLU A 76 -1.19 -3.95 12.59
CA GLU A 76 0.15 -4.42 12.26
C GLU A 76 0.43 -4.39 10.75
N PHE A 77 -0.58 -4.62 9.92
CA PHE A 77 -0.52 -4.42 8.47
C PHE A 77 -0.09 -2.99 8.12
N GLN A 78 -0.71 -2.00 8.76
CA GLN A 78 -0.42 -0.59 8.48
C GLN A 78 0.95 -0.17 9.05
N GLN A 79 1.25 -0.51 10.31
CA GLN A 79 2.46 -0.01 10.99
C GLN A 79 3.72 -0.81 10.63
N GLU A 80 3.68 -2.12 10.80
CA GLU A 80 4.88 -2.95 10.72
C GLU A 80 5.15 -3.36 9.26
N PHE A 81 4.14 -3.93 8.60
CA PHE A 81 4.31 -4.41 7.24
C PHE A 81 4.39 -3.27 6.23
N LEU A 82 3.40 -2.38 6.21
CA LEU A 82 3.34 -1.31 5.23
C LEU A 82 4.39 -0.23 5.50
N LEU A 83 4.31 0.47 6.63
CA LEU A 83 5.23 1.58 6.91
C LEU A 83 6.66 1.09 7.23
N GLY A 84 6.81 0.00 8.00
CA GLY A 84 8.11 -0.56 8.36
C GLY A 84 8.80 -1.35 7.25
N GLY A 85 8.06 -2.10 6.43
CA GLY A 85 8.62 -3.00 5.41
C GLY A 85 8.51 -2.48 3.98
N MET A 86 7.29 -2.17 3.55
CA MET A 86 6.97 -1.83 2.17
C MET A 86 7.17 -0.34 1.84
N GLY A 87 7.30 0.51 2.85
CA GLY A 87 7.21 1.96 2.66
C GLY A 87 8.25 2.54 1.72
N ARG A 88 9.44 1.91 1.67
CA ARG A 88 10.55 2.27 0.78
C ARG A 88 10.20 2.25 -0.71
N PHE A 89 9.16 1.53 -1.12
CA PHE A 89 8.78 1.37 -2.52
C PHE A 89 7.81 2.44 -3.02
N PHE A 90 7.39 3.36 -2.16
CA PHE A 90 6.44 4.42 -2.49
C PHE A 90 7.07 5.78 -2.18
N THR A 91 6.67 6.81 -2.92
CA THR A 91 7.02 8.21 -2.59
C THR A 91 6.04 8.82 -1.59
N MET A 92 4.82 8.29 -1.51
CA MET A 92 3.79 8.70 -0.56
C MET A 92 2.87 7.53 -0.23
N ILE A 93 2.44 7.44 1.03
CA ILE A 93 1.49 6.44 1.52
C ILE A 93 0.41 7.15 2.32
N ASP A 94 -0.85 6.95 1.96
CA ASP A 94 -2.03 7.44 2.67
C ASP A 94 -2.77 6.27 3.29
N THR A 95 -2.77 6.20 4.63
CA THR A 95 -3.44 5.14 5.38
C THR A 95 -4.53 5.71 6.28
N PRO A 96 -5.59 4.93 6.61
CA PRO A 96 -6.55 5.32 7.63
C PRO A 96 -5.93 5.60 9.00
N LEU A 97 -4.82 4.94 9.35
CA LEU A 97 -4.16 5.09 10.65
C LEU A 97 -3.38 6.40 10.80
N THR A 98 -2.66 6.81 9.76
CA THR A 98 -1.70 7.95 9.84
C THR A 98 -2.06 9.13 8.93
N GLY A 99 -2.99 8.94 7.99
CA GLY A 99 -3.14 9.81 6.82
C GLY A 99 -1.92 9.76 5.90
N ALA A 100 -1.85 10.74 4.99
CA ALA A 100 -0.79 10.86 4.00
C ALA A 100 0.58 11.18 4.61
N LEU A 101 1.55 10.30 4.36
CA LEU A 101 2.96 10.45 4.72
C LEU A 101 3.82 10.38 3.46
N GLY A 102 4.72 11.35 3.29
CA GLY A 102 5.75 11.30 2.25
C GLY A 102 6.92 10.43 2.68
N ASN A 103 7.47 9.64 1.76
CA ASN A 103 8.74 8.94 1.99
C ASN A 103 9.88 9.98 1.94
N PRO A 104 10.67 10.15 3.02
CA PRO A 104 11.78 11.09 3.02
C PRO A 104 12.94 10.64 2.13
N GLU A 105 13.03 9.34 1.82
CA GLU A 105 14.05 8.76 0.97
C GLU A 105 13.59 8.63 -0.48
N ALA A 106 14.54 8.42 -1.39
CA ALA A 106 14.21 8.05 -2.76
C ALA A 106 13.45 6.72 -2.79
N GLN A 107 12.40 6.66 -3.61
CA GLN A 107 11.67 5.41 -3.86
C GLN A 107 12.62 4.33 -4.38
N ASN A 108 12.56 3.15 -3.78
CA ASN A 108 13.22 1.96 -4.27
C ASN A 108 12.42 1.38 -5.47
N ASN A 109 13.10 1.12 -6.59
CA ASN A 109 12.52 0.55 -7.81
C ASN A 109 12.90 -0.93 -8.04
N ASP A 110 13.79 -1.48 -7.20
CA ASP A 110 14.17 -2.89 -7.21
C ASP A 110 13.08 -3.73 -6.52
N VAL A 111 11.94 -3.85 -7.20
CA VAL A 111 10.82 -4.69 -6.77
C VAL A 111 11.12 -6.14 -7.13
N ALA A 112 11.04 -7.03 -6.15
CA ALA A 112 11.26 -8.46 -6.35
C ALA A 112 10.14 -9.11 -7.19
N ASP A 113 10.45 -10.20 -7.89
CA ASP A 113 9.48 -10.95 -8.71
C ASP A 113 8.47 -11.75 -7.88
N ARG A 114 8.75 -11.97 -6.59
CA ARG A 114 7.91 -12.76 -5.69
C ARG A 114 7.94 -12.19 -4.28
N LEU A 115 6.78 -12.20 -3.63
CA LEU A 115 6.69 -11.96 -2.20
C LEU A 115 7.10 -13.23 -1.47
N GLN A 116 8.05 -13.11 -0.54
CA GLN A 116 8.37 -14.17 0.40
C GLN A 116 7.93 -13.70 1.78
N ILE A 117 6.86 -14.33 2.30
CA ILE A 117 6.42 -14.14 3.69
C ILE A 117 6.98 -15.34 4.47
N ASP A 118 8.02 -15.11 5.26
CA ASP A 118 8.58 -16.15 6.12
C ASP A 118 7.63 -16.35 7.31
N GLY A 119 6.84 -17.43 7.32
CA GLY A 119 5.91 -17.73 8.41
C GLY A 119 4.67 -18.58 8.09
N ALA A 120 4.39 -18.95 6.85
CA ALA A 120 3.39 -19.99 6.57
C ALA A 120 3.91 -21.36 7.04
N PRO A 121 3.10 -22.19 7.72
CA PRO A 121 3.53 -23.50 8.21
C PRO A 121 3.99 -24.46 7.11
#